data_AF-A0A953M589-F1
#
_entry.id   AF-A0A953M589-F1
#
_cell.length_a   1.000
_cell.length_b   1.000
_cell.length_c   1.000
_cell.angle_alpha   90.00
_cell.angle_beta   90.00
_cell.angle_gamma   90.00
#
_symmetry.space_group_name_H-M   'P 1'
#
loop_
_entity.id
_entity.type
_entity.pdbx_description
1 polymer ?
#
loop_
_entity_poly.entity_id
_entity_poly.type
_entity_poly.pdbx_seq_one_letter_code
_entity_poly.pdbx_strand_id
1 'polypeptide(L)'
;MLLWQIHPVWKSDMSAEHLPEYRRLFEEFFRRDRRHPSVFLVSATCEHECFDVELGQWWWGRGREELPHNLLQVQTGFLQWSDTERMDLWDEHTYDNSGRWVCYMDDLEAFFEGRAARPFIMGETIIGTSWPDTAALLEHLGDARPWWAPKGLDGFAAFERDVASRFGEETLGRMREHGDAFNLRQRKLQSEILRSRPHNAGWVMNHLCDVLSCQCGFRDDLGRWRFGPDDLRPFLADRVILLRTPDDAVGVLGGETVGAEIGLSNFGGGPAEAGVRVRGRLLSAATGLELPGLDRRVAVAPGEARFEPVDLEAPEVEHPMLLLLRADAEGFEPNAWRRWVFPRCHETPEGVFRDTVTAYTDAERAPDFQEKRYSDGWALECASWRPRLPDLVSLLPGTARWRDDESTPRIDLLTIVTARLTEHMLLHLEHGGRVVLLASKAAGSPPTKWVNLYG
;
A
#
# COMPACT_ATOMS: atom_id res chain seq x y z
N MET A 1 -25.73 -0.48 8.53
CA MET A 1 -24.28 -0.36 8.77
C MET A 1 -23.97 -1.08 10.07
N LEU A 2 -23.00 -1.98 10.07
CA LEU A 2 -22.49 -2.62 11.28
C LEU A 2 -21.46 -1.70 11.93
N LEU A 3 -21.37 -1.74 13.26
CA LEU A 3 -20.48 -0.93 14.07
C LEU A 3 -19.54 -1.85 14.85
N TRP A 4 -18.26 -1.66 14.60
CA TRP A 4 -17.22 -2.06 15.51
C TRP A 4 -16.99 -0.93 16.50
N GLN A 5 -17.34 -1.16 17.76
CA GLN A 5 -17.21 -0.17 18.82
C GLN A 5 -15.93 -0.40 19.61
N ILE A 6 -15.03 0.59 19.60
CA ILE A 6 -13.87 0.62 20.49
C ILE A 6 -14.22 1.50 21.68
N HIS A 7 -14.01 1.04 22.90
CA HIS A 7 -14.19 1.88 24.09
C HIS A 7 -13.11 2.97 24.11
N PRO A 8 -13.42 4.21 24.52
CA PRO A 8 -12.55 5.38 24.35
C PRO A 8 -11.41 5.41 25.37
N VAL A 9 -10.64 4.33 25.41
CA VAL A 9 -9.45 4.12 26.23
C VAL A 9 -8.32 3.92 25.22
N TRP A 10 -7.45 4.91 25.09
CA TRP A 10 -6.34 4.89 24.14
C TRP A 10 -5.10 5.50 24.78
N LYS A 11 -4.05 4.69 24.91
CA LYS A 11 -2.74 5.06 25.48
C LYS A 11 -2.82 5.89 26.77
N SER A 12 -3.78 5.57 27.63
CA SER A 12 -4.01 6.28 28.88
C SER A 12 -3.24 5.61 30.02
N ASP A 13 -2.96 6.36 31.10
CA ASP A 13 -2.31 5.79 32.28
C ASP A 13 -3.23 4.77 32.97
N MET A 14 -2.73 3.54 33.16
CA MET A 14 -3.43 2.43 33.82
C MET A 14 -2.80 2.04 35.15
N SER A 15 -2.22 3.01 35.86
CA SER A 15 -1.76 2.81 37.23
C SER A 15 -2.89 2.25 38.13
N ALA A 16 -2.50 1.52 39.17
CA ALA A 16 -3.42 0.78 40.04
C ALA A 16 -4.54 1.64 40.66
N GLU A 17 -4.28 2.93 40.91
CA GLU A 17 -5.26 3.87 41.46
C GLU A 17 -6.39 4.21 40.48
N HIS A 18 -6.18 4.06 39.17
CA HIS A 18 -7.17 4.37 38.13
C HIS A 18 -8.04 3.16 37.75
N LEU A 19 -7.62 1.93 38.07
CA LEU A 19 -8.35 0.71 37.70
C LEU A 19 -9.82 0.69 38.15
N PRO A 20 -10.20 1.16 39.37
CA PRO A 20 -11.61 1.22 39.76
C PRO A 20 -12.45 2.13 38.85
N GLU A 21 -11.87 3.24 38.39
CA GLU A 21 -12.55 4.18 37.51
C GLU A 21 -12.73 3.61 36.10
N TYR A 22 -11.72 2.92 35.56
CA TYR A 22 -11.86 2.21 34.28
C TYR A 22 -12.98 1.17 34.33
N ARG A 23 -13.07 0.38 35.41
CA ARG A 23 -14.17 -0.59 35.57
C ARG A 23 -15.53 0.09 35.56
N ARG A 24 -15.68 1.21 36.30
CA ARG A 24 -16.91 2.01 36.31
C ARG A 24 -17.29 2.50 34.90
N LEU A 25 -16.32 3.02 34.15
CA LEU A 25 -16.51 3.51 32.78
C LEU A 25 -16.89 2.37 31.82
N PHE A 26 -16.17 1.25 31.86
CA PHE A 26 -16.46 0.09 31.02
C PHE A 26 -17.87 -0.47 31.25
N GLU A 27 -18.35 -0.50 32.50
CA GLU A 27 -19.74 -0.87 32.77
C GLU A 27 -20.75 0.07 32.10
N GLU A 28 -20.48 1.38 32.07
CA GLU A 28 -21.32 2.33 31.34
C GLU A 28 -21.30 2.08 29.84
N PHE A 29 -20.13 1.77 29.27
CA PHE A 29 -20.00 1.44 27.86
C PHE A 29 -20.73 0.15 27.51
N PHE A 30 -20.60 -0.91 28.31
CA PHE A 30 -21.37 -2.15 28.12
C PHE A 30 -22.89 -1.90 28.15
N ARG A 31 -23.38 -1.09 29.10
CA ARG A 31 -24.81 -0.74 29.17
C ARG A 31 -25.31 0.02 27.94
N ARG A 32 -24.47 0.88 27.36
CA ARG A 32 -24.75 1.61 26.12
C ARG A 32 -24.78 0.66 24.92
N ASP A 33 -23.74 -0.15 24.78
CA ASP A 33 -23.47 -0.93 23.57
C ASP A 33 -24.45 -2.11 23.42
N ARG A 34 -24.83 -2.78 24.52
CA ARG A 34 -25.73 -3.95 24.51
C ARG A 34 -27.14 -3.68 23.95
N ARG A 35 -27.51 -2.41 23.78
CA ARG A 35 -28.85 -2.01 23.31
C ARG A 35 -28.90 -1.71 21.83
N HIS A 36 -27.75 -1.57 21.16
CA HIS A 36 -27.72 -1.10 19.78
C HIS A 36 -27.50 -2.24 18.80
N PRO A 37 -28.47 -2.57 17.92
CA PRO A 37 -28.41 -3.75 17.05
C PRO A 37 -27.31 -3.68 15.99
N SER A 38 -26.76 -2.50 15.72
CA SER A 38 -25.62 -2.35 14.80
C SER A 38 -24.29 -2.68 15.43
N VAL A 39 -24.15 -2.64 16.77
CA VAL A 39 -22.89 -2.98 17.43
C VAL A 39 -22.74 -4.48 17.37
N PHE A 40 -21.75 -4.97 16.63
CA PHE A 40 -21.52 -6.41 16.42
C PHE A 40 -20.18 -6.88 17.00
N LEU A 41 -19.18 -5.99 17.03
CA LEU A 41 -17.84 -6.22 17.55
C LEU A 41 -17.49 -5.11 18.54
N VAL A 42 -16.94 -5.47 19.69
CA VAL A 42 -16.53 -4.52 20.73
C VAL A 42 -15.09 -4.77 21.15
N SER A 43 -14.29 -3.71 21.20
CA SER A 43 -12.92 -3.72 21.74
C SER A 43 -12.81 -2.87 23.00
N ALA A 44 -12.05 -3.33 24.00
CA ALA A 44 -11.81 -2.55 25.22
C ALA A 44 -10.90 -1.34 24.97
N THR A 45 -9.95 -1.47 24.04
CA THR A 45 -8.94 -0.47 23.71
C THR A 45 -8.43 -0.65 22.29
N CYS A 46 -7.75 0.37 21.76
CA CYS A 46 -6.96 0.30 20.52
C CYS A 46 -5.47 0.45 20.85
N GLU A 47 -4.59 -0.32 20.19
CA GLU A 47 -3.12 -0.14 20.16
C GLU A 47 -2.48 0.35 21.47
N HIS A 48 -2.81 -0.32 22.58
CA HIS A 48 -2.39 0.09 23.91
C HIS A 48 -1.31 -0.86 24.43
N GLU A 49 -0.05 -0.52 24.15
CA GLU A 49 1.12 -1.36 24.44
C GLU A 49 1.25 -1.82 25.90
N CYS A 50 0.68 -1.04 26.84
CA CYS A 50 0.72 -1.30 28.27
C CYS A 50 -0.68 -1.47 28.88
N PHE A 51 -1.61 -2.15 28.19
CA PHE A 51 -2.94 -2.40 28.75
C PHE A 51 -2.86 -3.30 29.99
N ASP A 52 -3.52 -2.91 31.08
CA ASP A 52 -3.45 -3.65 32.34
C ASP A 52 -4.07 -5.06 32.21
N VAL A 53 -3.30 -6.07 32.61
CA VAL A 53 -3.65 -7.49 32.41
C VAL A 53 -4.88 -7.88 33.24
N GLU A 54 -4.97 -7.42 34.49
CA GLU A 54 -6.10 -7.75 35.37
C GLU A 54 -7.39 -7.08 34.90
N LEU A 55 -7.29 -5.83 34.44
CA LEU A 55 -8.38 -5.10 33.83
C LEU A 55 -8.83 -5.76 32.53
N GLY A 56 -7.92 -6.23 31.69
CA GLY A 56 -8.25 -6.98 30.46
C GLY A 56 -8.96 -8.30 30.75
N GLN A 57 -8.50 -9.04 31.75
CA GLN A 57 -9.18 -10.25 32.22
C GLN A 57 -10.59 -9.97 32.74
N TRP A 58 -10.72 -8.93 33.58
CA TRP A 58 -12.01 -8.50 34.10
C TRP A 58 -12.94 -8.04 32.98
N TRP A 59 -12.44 -7.24 32.04
CA TRP A 59 -13.21 -6.71 30.91
C TRP A 59 -13.71 -7.84 30.03
N TRP A 60 -12.85 -8.81 29.71
CA TRP A 60 -13.22 -9.98 28.92
C TRP A 60 -14.34 -10.78 29.59
N GLY A 61 -14.18 -11.11 30.87
CA GLY A 61 -15.20 -11.82 31.64
C GLY A 61 -16.52 -11.05 31.69
N ARG A 62 -16.47 -9.75 32.00
CA ARG A 62 -17.67 -8.92 32.10
C ARG A 62 -18.34 -8.67 30.75
N GLY A 63 -17.56 -8.49 29.69
CA GLY A 63 -18.05 -8.35 28.33
C GLY A 63 -18.82 -9.59 27.87
N ARG A 64 -18.34 -10.80 28.19
CA ARG A 64 -19.06 -12.05 27.88
C ARG A 64 -20.43 -12.14 28.56
N GLU A 65 -20.56 -11.55 29.75
CA GLU A 65 -21.83 -11.51 30.48
C GLU A 65 -22.79 -10.43 29.94
N GLU A 66 -22.27 -9.22 29.68
CA GLU A 66 -23.08 -8.05 29.32
C GLU A 66 -23.37 -7.93 27.81
N LEU A 67 -22.53 -8.54 26.97
CA LEU A 67 -22.59 -8.50 25.51
C LEU A 67 -22.54 -9.93 24.90
N PRO A 68 -23.43 -10.86 25.31
CA PRO A 68 -23.34 -12.27 24.92
C PRO A 68 -23.59 -12.54 23.42
N HIS A 69 -24.03 -11.53 22.66
CA HIS A 69 -24.32 -11.62 21.23
C HIS A 69 -23.32 -10.87 20.35
N ASN A 70 -22.28 -10.30 20.96
CA ASN A 70 -21.23 -9.55 20.29
C ASN A 70 -19.95 -10.37 20.20
N LEU A 71 -19.19 -10.14 19.13
CA LEU A 71 -17.78 -10.48 19.09
C LEU A 71 -17.03 -9.52 20.03
N LEU A 72 -16.06 -10.04 20.76
CA LEU A 72 -15.27 -9.29 21.72
C LEU A 72 -13.79 -9.46 21.44
N GLN A 73 -13.02 -8.42 21.77
CA GLN A 73 -11.59 -8.53 21.96
C GLN A 73 -11.13 -7.49 22.98
N VAL A 74 -10.14 -7.82 23.80
CA VAL A 74 -9.63 -6.83 24.77
C VAL A 74 -8.95 -5.69 24.00
N GLN A 75 -8.05 -6.04 23.07
CA GLN A 75 -7.27 -5.09 22.32
C GLN A 75 -7.51 -5.27 20.83
N THR A 76 -7.84 -4.18 20.15
CA THR A 76 -7.68 -4.08 18.71
C THR A 76 -6.33 -3.44 18.41
N GLY A 77 -5.61 -3.95 17.41
CA GLY A 77 -4.22 -3.55 17.19
C GLY A 77 -3.40 -4.63 16.50
N PHE A 78 -2.09 -4.56 16.73
CA PHE A 78 -1.13 -5.54 16.22
C PHE A 78 -1.30 -6.90 16.91
N LEU A 79 -1.20 -8.00 16.15
CA LEU A 79 -1.28 -9.36 16.71
C LEU A 79 -0.19 -9.61 17.77
N GLN A 80 0.97 -8.98 17.63
CA GLN A 80 2.08 -9.13 18.59
C GLN A 80 1.82 -8.48 19.96
N TRP A 81 0.90 -7.52 20.05
CA TRP A 81 0.56 -6.84 21.31
C TRP A 81 -0.71 -7.37 21.94
N SER A 82 -1.49 -8.10 21.15
CA SER A 82 -2.83 -8.49 21.54
C SER A 82 -2.81 -9.85 22.24
N ASP A 83 -3.61 -9.96 23.29
CA ASP A 83 -3.80 -11.21 23.98
C ASP A 83 -4.66 -12.15 23.13
N THR A 84 -3.99 -13.02 22.39
CA THR A 84 -4.63 -13.97 21.46
C THR A 84 -5.60 -14.95 22.11
N GLU A 85 -5.62 -15.09 23.44
CA GLU A 85 -6.61 -15.91 24.15
C GLU A 85 -7.91 -15.14 24.43
N ARG A 86 -7.89 -13.81 24.37
CA ARG A 86 -9.00 -12.90 24.70
C ARG A 86 -9.45 -12.06 23.50
N MET A 87 -9.60 -12.73 22.36
CA MET A 87 -10.16 -12.19 21.13
C MET A 87 -10.99 -13.26 20.41
N ASP A 88 -12.14 -12.86 19.85
CA ASP A 88 -13.02 -13.74 19.06
C ASP A 88 -12.58 -13.91 17.61
N LEU A 89 -11.73 -13.01 17.12
CA LEU A 89 -11.23 -12.94 15.75
C LEU A 89 -9.75 -12.58 15.77
N TRP A 90 -9.05 -12.87 14.67
CA TRP A 90 -7.70 -12.34 14.46
C TRP A 90 -7.81 -10.90 13.97
N ASP A 91 -7.07 -10.00 14.61
CA ASP A 91 -7.05 -8.57 14.31
C ASP A 91 -5.62 -8.08 14.14
N GLU A 92 -5.36 -7.33 13.06
CA GLU A 92 -4.04 -6.78 12.74
C GLU A 92 -4.17 -5.35 12.20
N HIS A 93 -3.26 -4.47 12.64
CA HIS A 93 -3.27 -3.04 12.35
C HIS A 93 -2.04 -2.63 11.56
N THR A 94 -1.90 -3.10 10.32
CA THR A 94 -0.69 -2.80 9.54
C THR A 94 -0.93 -1.78 8.44
N TYR A 95 -0.08 -0.77 8.40
CA TYR A 95 0.01 0.23 7.35
C TYR A 95 1.28 0.02 6.57
N ASP A 96 1.16 -0.58 5.40
CA ASP A 96 2.31 -0.87 4.55
C ASP A 96 2.22 -0.19 3.20
N ASN A 97 3.37 -0.05 2.55
CA ASN A 97 3.40 0.31 1.14
C ASN A 97 3.01 -0.89 0.26
N SER A 98 2.49 -0.59 -0.93
CA SER A 98 2.04 -1.63 -1.87
C SER A 98 3.14 -2.59 -2.33
N GLY A 99 4.41 -2.18 -2.31
CA GLY A 99 5.54 -3.01 -2.74
C GLY A 99 5.95 -4.08 -1.72
N ARG A 100 5.58 -3.93 -0.44
CA ARG A 100 5.78 -4.93 0.62
C ARG A 100 4.48 -5.68 0.97
N TRP A 101 3.33 -5.06 0.71
CA TRP A 101 2.00 -5.59 1.05
C TRP A 101 1.78 -7.05 0.61
N VAL A 102 2.19 -7.42 -0.60
CA VAL A 102 2.03 -8.79 -1.13
C VAL A 102 2.72 -9.80 -0.22
N CYS A 103 4.01 -9.59 0.05
CA CYS A 103 4.83 -10.43 0.92
C CYS A 103 4.31 -10.43 2.35
N TYR A 104 3.89 -9.27 2.86
CA TYR A 104 3.32 -9.17 4.21
C TYR A 104 2.06 -10.02 4.34
N MET A 105 1.17 -9.98 3.35
CA MET A 105 -0.03 -10.82 3.34
C MET A 105 0.31 -12.31 3.25
N ASP A 106 1.34 -12.70 2.50
CA ASP A 106 1.80 -14.09 2.46
C ASP A 106 2.38 -14.54 3.83
N ASP A 107 3.17 -13.69 4.48
CA ASP A 107 3.70 -13.93 5.83
C ASP A 107 2.58 -14.03 6.88
N LEU A 108 1.52 -13.25 6.70
CA LEU A 108 0.34 -13.28 7.57
C LEU A 108 -0.48 -14.56 7.40
N GLU A 109 -0.66 -15.04 6.16
CA GLU A 109 -1.27 -16.34 5.91
C GLU A 109 -0.45 -17.47 6.54
N ALA A 110 0.89 -17.42 6.40
CA ALA A 110 1.79 -18.36 7.07
C ALA A 110 1.71 -18.26 8.60
N PHE A 111 1.46 -17.06 9.15
CA PHE A 111 1.19 -16.90 10.57
C PHE A 111 -0.11 -17.60 10.99
N PHE A 112 -1.15 -17.68 10.17
CA PHE A 112 -2.37 -18.38 10.57
C PHE A 112 -2.28 -19.91 10.48
N GLU A 113 -1.31 -20.44 9.73
CA GLU A 113 -1.09 -21.88 9.63
C GLU A 113 -0.90 -22.54 11.01
N GLY A 114 -1.66 -23.60 11.26
CA GLY A 114 -1.60 -24.38 12.50
C GLY A 114 -2.23 -23.71 13.74
N ARG A 115 -2.81 -22.51 13.60
CA ARG A 115 -3.52 -21.81 14.70
C ARG A 115 -5.02 -22.09 14.66
N ALA A 116 -5.71 -21.69 15.74
CA ALA A 116 -7.16 -21.81 15.81
C ALA A 116 -7.81 -21.06 14.65
N ALA A 117 -8.73 -21.74 13.96
CA ALA A 117 -9.53 -21.13 12.91
C ALA A 117 -10.44 -20.06 13.52
N ARG A 118 -10.13 -18.79 13.22
CA ARG A 118 -10.94 -17.63 13.55
C ARG A 118 -11.01 -16.73 12.31
N PRO A 119 -12.10 -15.97 12.12
CA PRO A 119 -12.12 -14.93 11.10
C PRO A 119 -10.94 -13.99 11.30
N PHE A 120 -10.26 -13.61 10.22
CA PHE A 120 -9.24 -12.58 10.27
C PHE A 120 -9.79 -11.27 9.72
N ILE A 121 -9.62 -10.18 10.46
CA ILE A 121 -9.97 -8.83 10.04
C ILE A 121 -8.71 -7.96 10.14
N MET A 122 -8.50 -7.11 9.15
CA MET A 122 -7.51 -6.04 9.27
C MET A 122 -8.20 -4.80 9.87
N GLY A 123 -8.08 -4.61 11.18
CA GLY A 123 -8.88 -3.68 11.98
C GLY A 123 -8.63 -2.21 11.72
N GLU A 124 -7.40 -1.88 11.36
CA GLU A 124 -7.03 -0.60 10.79
C GLU A 124 -5.93 -0.83 9.75
N THR A 125 -6.18 -0.42 8.51
CA THR A 125 -5.21 -0.61 7.43
C THR A 125 -5.46 0.33 6.26
N ILE A 126 -4.63 0.20 5.22
CA ILE A 126 -4.76 0.83 3.93
C ILE A 126 -4.99 2.35 4.08
N ILE A 127 -3.87 3.05 4.22
CA ILE A 127 -3.82 4.52 4.24
C ILE A 127 -3.14 4.98 2.96
N GLY A 128 -3.89 5.69 2.13
CA GLY A 128 -3.33 6.58 1.12
C GLY A 128 -3.54 8.03 1.58
N THR A 129 -2.53 8.85 1.42
CA THR A 129 -2.58 10.30 1.60
C THR A 129 -2.85 10.99 0.26
N SER A 130 -3.44 12.16 0.40
CA SER A 130 -3.83 13.02 -0.67
C SER A 130 -3.20 14.39 -0.46
N TRP A 131 -3.09 15.16 -1.54
CA TRP A 131 -2.67 16.54 -1.40
C TRP A 131 -3.84 17.40 -0.90
N PRO A 132 -3.65 18.27 0.11
CA PRO A 132 -4.70 19.18 0.56
C PRO A 132 -5.01 20.24 -0.50
N ASP A 133 -6.26 20.67 -0.57
CA ASP A 133 -6.65 21.87 -1.29
C ASP A 133 -6.28 23.10 -0.47
N THR A 134 -4.99 23.47 -0.52
CA THR A 134 -4.40 24.52 0.33
C THR A 134 -5.10 25.86 0.12
N ALA A 135 -5.51 26.17 -1.12
CA ALA A 135 -6.13 27.44 -1.47
C ALA A 135 -7.52 27.53 -0.84
N ALA A 136 -8.37 26.50 -1.02
CA ALA A 136 -9.69 26.48 -0.41
C ALA A 136 -9.62 26.44 1.12
N LEU A 137 -8.63 25.73 1.69
CA LEU A 137 -8.42 25.70 3.13
C LEU A 137 -8.00 27.07 3.69
N LEU A 138 -7.05 27.74 3.04
CA LEU A 138 -6.62 29.07 3.45
C LEU A 138 -7.75 30.10 3.30
N GLU A 139 -8.55 30.01 2.24
CA GLU A 139 -9.74 30.86 2.06
C GLU A 139 -10.78 30.61 3.17
N HIS A 140 -11.09 29.34 3.46
CA HIS A 140 -12.07 28.96 4.46
C HIS A 140 -11.65 29.36 5.89
N LEU A 141 -10.36 29.20 6.21
CA LEU A 141 -9.82 29.47 7.53
C LEU A 141 -9.49 30.96 7.75
N GLY A 142 -9.16 31.69 6.68
CA GLY A 142 -8.64 33.06 6.77
C GLY A 142 -7.42 33.13 7.67
N ASP A 143 -7.42 34.07 8.61
CA ASP A 143 -6.37 34.21 9.63
C ASP A 143 -6.54 33.28 10.83
N ALA A 144 -7.69 32.57 10.93
CA ALA A 144 -7.91 31.62 12.01
C ALA A 144 -7.12 30.33 11.76
N ARG A 145 -6.60 29.74 12.84
CA ARG A 145 -5.99 28.40 12.85
C ARG A 145 -6.63 27.59 13.98
N PRO A 146 -7.85 27.07 13.80
CA PRO A 146 -8.52 26.28 14.81
C PRO A 146 -7.72 25.02 15.14
N TRP A 147 -8.02 24.40 16.29
CA TRP A 147 -7.33 23.20 16.75
C TRP A 147 -7.40 22.02 15.76
N TRP A 148 -8.37 22.04 14.84
CA TRP A 148 -8.57 21.04 13.80
C TRP A 148 -7.89 21.39 12.46
N ALA A 149 -7.26 22.55 12.31
CA ALA A 149 -6.61 22.91 11.04
C ALA A 149 -5.38 22.01 10.76
N PRO A 150 -5.09 21.67 9.49
CA PRO A 150 -3.92 20.88 9.14
C PRO A 150 -2.63 21.52 9.62
N LYS A 151 -1.80 20.76 10.37
CA LYS A 151 -0.58 21.29 11.00
C LYS A 151 0.45 21.83 10.00
N GLY A 152 0.44 21.33 8.77
CA GLY A 152 1.39 21.69 7.70
C GLY A 152 0.87 22.70 6.68
N LEU A 153 -0.31 23.30 6.87
CA LEU A 153 -1.00 24.07 5.82
C LEU A 153 -0.13 25.15 5.15
N ASP A 154 0.55 25.97 5.96
CA ASP A 154 1.41 27.05 5.43
C ASP A 154 2.62 26.49 4.66
N GLY A 155 3.14 25.33 5.12
CA GLY A 155 4.23 24.60 4.45
C GLY A 155 3.79 24.02 3.11
N PHE A 156 2.59 23.42 3.03
CA PHE A 156 2.01 22.97 1.77
C PHE A 156 1.84 24.12 0.79
N ALA A 157 1.27 25.24 1.23
CA ALA A 157 1.09 26.41 0.38
C ALA A 157 2.42 27.01 -0.11
N ALA A 158 3.47 26.99 0.73
CA ALA A 158 4.81 27.42 0.32
C ALA A 158 5.42 26.48 -0.73
N PHE A 159 5.26 25.16 -0.55
CA PHE A 159 5.72 24.17 -1.50
C PHE A 159 5.02 24.31 -2.86
N GLU A 160 3.70 24.52 -2.87
CA GLU A 160 2.97 24.74 -4.13
C GLU A 160 3.43 25.97 -4.88
N ARG A 161 3.69 27.09 -4.17
CA ARG A 161 4.28 28.29 -4.79
C ARG A 161 5.65 28.00 -5.40
N ASP A 162 6.48 27.20 -4.72
CA ASP A 162 7.79 26.80 -5.24
C ASP A 162 7.65 25.95 -6.51
N VAL A 163 6.78 24.93 -6.50
CA VAL A 163 6.51 24.08 -7.68
C VAL A 163 5.98 24.91 -8.85
N ALA A 164 4.99 25.78 -8.61
CA ALA A 164 4.45 26.65 -9.65
C ALA A 164 5.52 27.60 -10.21
N SER A 165 6.38 28.17 -9.35
CA SER A 165 7.44 29.09 -9.79
C SER A 165 8.53 28.40 -10.63
N ARG A 166 8.88 27.15 -10.30
CA ARG A 166 9.96 26.40 -10.96
C ARG A 166 9.51 25.62 -12.19
N PHE A 167 8.29 25.07 -12.14
CA PHE A 167 7.79 24.08 -13.11
C PHE A 167 6.45 24.45 -13.76
N GLY A 168 5.85 25.58 -13.36
CA GLY A 168 4.59 26.10 -13.89
C GLY A 168 3.33 25.54 -13.24
N GLU A 169 2.22 26.27 -13.40
CA GLU A 169 0.90 25.93 -12.85
C GLU A 169 0.35 24.59 -13.37
N GLU A 170 0.65 24.22 -14.62
CA GLU A 170 0.24 22.93 -15.17
C GLU A 170 0.89 21.76 -14.42
N THR A 171 2.15 21.89 -14.04
CA THR A 171 2.86 20.87 -13.25
C THR A 171 2.28 20.78 -11.84
N LEU A 172 1.98 21.91 -11.20
CA LEU A 172 1.29 21.94 -9.92
C LEU A 172 -0.09 21.27 -10.00
N GLY A 173 -0.87 21.54 -11.05
CA GLY A 173 -2.16 20.90 -11.29
C GLY A 173 -2.04 19.37 -11.36
N ARG A 174 -1.12 18.84 -12.17
CA ARG A 174 -0.85 17.40 -12.27
C ARG A 174 -0.40 16.78 -10.95
N MET A 175 0.43 17.49 -10.19
CA MET A 175 0.89 17.03 -8.87
C MET A 175 -0.30 16.85 -7.90
N ARG A 176 -1.21 17.83 -7.85
CA ARG A 176 -2.42 17.75 -7.01
C ARG A 176 -3.31 16.59 -7.41
N GLU A 177 -3.59 16.43 -8.70
CA GLU A 177 -4.37 15.30 -9.24
C GLU A 177 -3.73 13.95 -8.93
N HIS A 178 -2.40 13.87 -8.93
CA HIS A 178 -1.68 12.65 -8.60
C HIS A 178 -1.84 12.24 -7.13
N GLY A 179 -2.07 13.16 -6.19
CA GLY A 179 -2.30 12.82 -4.79
C GLY A 179 -3.51 11.92 -4.59
N ASP A 180 -4.70 12.38 -5.00
CA ASP A 180 -5.93 11.58 -4.90
C ASP A 180 -5.87 10.31 -5.77
N ALA A 181 -5.27 10.41 -6.96
CA ALA A 181 -5.10 9.25 -7.84
C ALA A 181 -4.17 8.19 -7.25
N PHE A 182 -3.14 8.59 -6.49
CA PHE A 182 -2.24 7.68 -5.79
C PHE A 182 -2.95 6.99 -4.63
N ASN A 183 -3.64 7.77 -3.79
CA ASN A 183 -4.47 7.29 -2.68
C ASN A 183 -5.45 6.20 -3.14
N LEU A 184 -6.27 6.49 -4.16
CA LEU A 184 -7.26 5.55 -4.68
C LEU A 184 -6.61 4.26 -5.24
N ARG A 185 -5.47 4.39 -5.93
CA ARG A 185 -4.76 3.22 -6.50
C ARG A 185 -4.22 2.31 -5.40
N GLN A 186 -3.66 2.88 -4.34
CA GLN A 186 -3.19 2.11 -3.20
C GLN A 186 -4.35 1.37 -2.51
N ARG A 187 -5.45 2.09 -2.24
CA ARG A 187 -6.67 1.50 -1.65
C ARG A 187 -7.18 0.33 -2.46
N LYS A 188 -7.25 0.51 -3.77
CA LYS A 188 -7.67 -0.50 -4.70
C LYS A 188 -6.78 -1.74 -4.64
N LEU A 189 -5.47 -1.57 -4.87
CA LEU A 189 -4.54 -2.69 -4.94
C LEU A 189 -4.52 -3.50 -3.64
N GLN A 190 -4.41 -2.82 -2.50
CA GLN A 190 -4.34 -3.50 -1.21
C GLN A 190 -5.66 -4.20 -0.85
N SER A 191 -6.80 -3.61 -1.21
CA SER A 191 -8.12 -4.24 -1.04
C SER A 191 -8.28 -5.46 -1.95
N GLU A 192 -7.90 -5.39 -3.21
CA GLU A 192 -7.96 -6.53 -4.14
C GLU A 192 -7.11 -7.71 -3.65
N ILE A 193 -5.91 -7.44 -3.12
CA ILE A 193 -5.05 -8.45 -2.51
C ILE A 193 -5.73 -9.06 -1.29
N LEU A 194 -6.25 -8.26 -0.35
CA LEU A 194 -6.96 -8.74 0.82
C LEU A 194 -8.16 -9.63 0.47
N ARG A 195 -8.97 -9.21 -0.51
CA ARG A 195 -10.12 -9.98 -1.00
C ARG A 195 -9.75 -11.33 -1.60
N SER A 196 -8.51 -11.46 -2.07
CA SER A 196 -8.02 -12.71 -2.66
C SER A 196 -7.56 -13.73 -1.61
N ARG A 197 -7.47 -13.34 -0.34
CA ARG A 197 -6.96 -14.19 0.75
C ARG A 197 -8.09 -14.96 1.43
N PRO A 198 -7.93 -16.28 1.65
CA PRO A 198 -9.00 -17.14 2.16
C PRO A 198 -9.35 -16.90 3.62
N HIS A 199 -8.39 -16.47 4.46
CA HIS A 199 -8.66 -16.21 5.89
C HIS A 199 -9.28 -14.84 6.14
N ASN A 200 -9.17 -13.92 5.17
CA ASN A 200 -9.65 -12.55 5.32
C ASN A 200 -11.19 -12.48 5.29
N ALA A 201 -11.76 -12.10 6.42
CA ALA A 201 -13.19 -11.88 6.61
C ALA A 201 -13.60 -10.41 6.44
N GLY A 202 -12.65 -9.48 6.41
CA GLY A 202 -12.93 -8.05 6.21
C GLY A 202 -11.76 -7.15 6.57
N TRP A 203 -11.89 -5.86 6.27
CA TRP A 203 -10.91 -4.85 6.66
C TRP A 203 -11.58 -3.50 6.84
N VAL A 204 -10.94 -2.64 7.64
CA VAL A 204 -11.33 -1.24 7.78
C VAL A 204 -10.22 -0.39 7.17
N MET A 205 -10.61 0.44 6.20
CA MET A 205 -9.71 1.39 5.56
C MET A 205 -9.66 2.70 6.34
N ASN A 206 -8.47 3.13 6.74
CA ASN A 206 -8.28 4.41 7.43
C ASN A 206 -8.12 5.57 6.43
N HIS A 207 -8.67 6.77 6.66
CA HIS A 207 -9.74 7.16 7.61
C HIS A 207 -10.99 7.65 6.83
N LEU A 208 -12.13 7.79 7.50
CA LEU A 208 -13.32 8.39 6.87
C LEU A 208 -13.13 9.89 6.57
N CYS A 209 -12.50 10.62 7.49
CA CYS A 209 -12.17 12.04 7.35
C CYS A 209 -10.66 12.24 7.49
N ASP A 210 -10.13 13.31 6.91
CA ASP A 210 -8.76 13.75 7.15
C ASP A 210 -8.51 13.98 8.66
N VAL A 211 -7.25 13.76 9.06
CA VAL A 211 -6.77 14.03 10.43
C VAL A 211 -5.64 15.06 10.37
N LEU A 212 -5.41 15.76 11.50
CA LEU A 212 -4.53 16.94 11.56
C LEU A 212 -3.15 16.79 10.94
N SER A 213 -2.58 15.59 11.05
CA SER A 213 -1.23 15.24 10.61
C SER A 213 -1.21 14.50 9.28
N CYS A 214 -2.36 14.13 8.71
CA CYS A 214 -2.44 13.22 7.57
C CYS A 214 -3.73 13.41 6.78
N GLN A 215 -3.62 13.90 5.54
CA GLN A 215 -4.73 14.03 4.60
C GLN A 215 -5.04 12.67 3.95
N CYS A 216 -5.57 11.73 4.72
CA CYS A 216 -5.82 10.36 4.27
C CYS A 216 -7.30 9.94 4.32
N GLY A 217 -8.20 10.89 4.52
CA GLY A 217 -9.63 10.69 4.58
C GLY A 217 -10.26 10.33 3.23
N PHE A 218 -11.38 9.62 3.25
CA PHE A 218 -12.33 9.65 2.12
C PHE A 218 -13.01 11.01 1.97
N ARG A 219 -13.11 11.74 3.09
CA ARG A 219 -13.55 13.14 3.15
C ARG A 219 -12.38 14.02 3.52
N ASP A 220 -12.22 15.12 2.78
CA ASP A 220 -11.17 16.07 3.06
C ASP A 220 -11.45 16.94 4.31
N ASP A 221 -10.48 17.76 4.70
CA ASP A 221 -10.58 18.73 5.80
C ASP A 221 -11.77 19.71 5.67
N LEU A 222 -12.33 19.89 4.46
CA LEU A 222 -13.52 20.71 4.19
C LEU A 222 -14.81 19.87 4.17
N GLY A 223 -14.72 18.57 4.46
CA GLY A 223 -15.82 17.62 4.50
C GLY A 223 -16.31 17.16 3.13
N ARG A 224 -15.60 17.46 2.04
CA ARG A 224 -15.91 17.05 0.66
C ARG A 224 -15.45 15.62 0.43
N TRP A 225 -16.24 14.83 -0.29
CA TRP A 225 -15.83 13.47 -0.69
C TRP A 225 -14.77 13.54 -1.79
N ARG A 226 -13.65 12.84 -1.59
CA ARG A 226 -12.58 12.71 -2.60
C ARG A 226 -12.95 11.70 -3.70
N PHE A 227 -13.70 10.66 -3.33
CA PHE A 227 -14.04 9.54 -4.21
C PHE A 227 -15.55 9.32 -4.22
N GLY A 228 -16.11 9.10 -5.41
CA GLY A 228 -17.50 8.72 -5.59
C GLY A 228 -17.71 7.20 -5.52
N PRO A 229 -18.96 6.74 -5.50
CA PRO A 229 -19.27 5.31 -5.57
C PRO A 229 -18.65 4.62 -6.79
N ASP A 230 -18.62 5.29 -7.95
CA ASP A 230 -18.08 4.71 -9.20
C ASP A 230 -16.56 4.48 -9.13
N ASP A 231 -15.84 5.24 -8.30
CA ASP A 231 -14.41 5.03 -8.06
C ASP A 231 -14.14 3.81 -7.18
N LEU A 232 -15.05 3.54 -6.23
CA LEU A 232 -14.87 2.55 -5.16
C LEU A 232 -15.49 1.18 -5.46
N ARG A 233 -16.65 1.15 -6.13
CA ARG A 233 -17.37 -0.08 -6.49
C ARG A 233 -16.51 -1.12 -7.22
N PRO A 234 -15.60 -0.75 -8.14
CA PRO A 234 -14.77 -1.73 -8.85
C PRO A 234 -13.99 -2.70 -7.95
N PHE A 235 -13.69 -2.32 -6.71
CA PHE A 235 -12.96 -3.17 -5.76
C PHE A 235 -13.65 -3.37 -4.40
N LEU A 236 -14.70 -2.60 -4.08
CA LEU A 236 -15.45 -2.71 -2.81
C LEU A 236 -16.84 -3.31 -2.92
N ALA A 237 -17.39 -3.50 -4.12
CA ALA A 237 -18.72 -4.11 -4.24
C ALA A 237 -18.73 -5.56 -3.72
N ASP A 238 -19.93 -6.09 -3.50
CA ASP A 238 -20.12 -7.47 -3.04
C ASP A 238 -19.47 -8.47 -4.00
N ARG A 239 -19.50 -8.16 -5.30
CA ARG A 239 -18.96 -9.00 -6.38
C ARG A 239 -18.04 -8.19 -7.28
N VAL A 240 -16.76 -8.55 -7.30
CA VAL A 240 -15.72 -7.84 -8.07
C VAL A 240 -14.88 -8.79 -8.91
N ILE A 241 -14.34 -8.25 -9.99
CA ILE A 241 -13.36 -8.93 -10.86
C ILE A 241 -11.96 -8.59 -10.35
N LEU A 242 -11.08 -9.57 -10.26
CA LEU A 242 -9.70 -9.44 -9.80
C LEU A 242 -8.72 -9.79 -10.92
N LEU A 243 -7.53 -9.21 -10.86
CA LEU A 243 -6.39 -9.53 -11.71
C LEU A 243 -5.18 -9.73 -10.81
N ARG A 244 -4.53 -10.89 -10.92
CA ARG A 244 -3.24 -11.15 -10.30
C ARG A 244 -2.17 -11.29 -11.38
N THR A 245 -1.06 -10.59 -11.20
CA THR A 245 0.16 -10.77 -12.00
C THR A 245 1.22 -11.45 -11.12
N PRO A 246 2.30 -12.01 -11.68
CA PRO A 246 3.40 -12.52 -10.88
C PRO A 246 3.94 -11.42 -9.95
N ASP A 247 4.07 -11.73 -8.67
CA ASP A 247 4.41 -10.79 -7.58
C ASP A 247 3.51 -9.53 -7.51
N ASP A 248 2.29 -9.59 -8.04
CA ASP A 248 1.40 -8.43 -8.26
C ASP A 248 2.08 -7.25 -8.97
N ALA A 249 3.02 -7.57 -9.89
CA ALA A 249 3.78 -6.57 -10.63
C ALA A 249 2.85 -5.63 -11.42
N VAL A 250 3.09 -4.32 -11.27
CA VAL A 250 2.38 -3.25 -11.98
C VAL A 250 3.07 -2.84 -13.29
N GLY A 251 4.25 -3.40 -13.57
CA GLY A 251 5.07 -3.11 -14.74
C GLY A 251 5.56 -4.40 -15.40
N VAL A 252 5.61 -4.40 -16.73
CA VAL A 252 6.01 -5.53 -17.59
C VAL A 252 6.90 -5.03 -18.73
N LEU A 253 7.72 -5.90 -19.31
CA LEU A 253 8.49 -5.55 -20.52
C LEU A 253 7.63 -5.79 -21.77
N GLY A 254 7.81 -4.95 -22.79
CA GLY A 254 7.13 -5.08 -24.07
C GLY A 254 7.54 -6.35 -24.82
N GLY A 255 6.62 -6.89 -25.62
CA GLY A 255 6.79 -8.12 -26.39
C GLY A 255 6.79 -9.41 -25.55
N GLU A 256 6.70 -9.34 -24.22
CA GLU A 256 6.63 -10.51 -23.35
C GLU A 256 5.20 -11.02 -23.16
N THR A 257 5.08 -12.32 -22.91
CA THR A 257 3.83 -12.94 -22.45
C THR A 257 3.91 -13.09 -20.94
N VAL A 258 2.97 -12.47 -20.23
CA VAL A 258 2.90 -12.49 -18.77
C VAL A 258 1.82 -13.47 -18.34
N GLY A 259 2.22 -14.55 -17.66
CA GLY A 259 1.29 -15.50 -17.04
C GLY A 259 0.60 -14.83 -15.86
N ALA A 260 -0.65 -14.44 -16.05
CA ALA A 260 -1.48 -13.77 -15.05
C ALA A 260 -2.68 -14.64 -14.68
N GLU A 261 -3.47 -14.20 -13.71
CA GLU A 261 -4.70 -14.87 -13.32
C GLU A 261 -5.85 -13.86 -13.28
N ILE A 262 -6.99 -14.24 -13.85
CA ILE A 262 -8.24 -13.49 -13.76
C ILE A 262 -9.15 -14.19 -12.77
N GLY A 263 -9.67 -13.43 -11.81
CA GLY A 263 -10.48 -13.97 -10.75
C GLY A 263 -11.80 -13.26 -10.54
N LEU A 264 -12.68 -13.95 -9.81
CA LEU A 264 -13.91 -13.41 -9.27
C LEU A 264 -13.86 -13.52 -7.75
N SER A 265 -14.21 -12.44 -7.06
CA SER A 265 -14.44 -12.43 -5.61
C SER A 265 -15.91 -12.19 -5.34
N ASN A 266 -16.55 -13.08 -4.56
CA ASN A 266 -17.99 -13.09 -4.37
C ASN A 266 -18.37 -13.11 -2.89
N PHE A 267 -18.68 -11.95 -2.33
CA PHE A 267 -19.29 -11.77 -1.01
C PHE A 267 -20.79 -11.44 -1.11
N GLY A 268 -21.41 -11.70 -2.26
CA GLY A 268 -22.86 -11.59 -2.44
C GLY A 268 -23.62 -12.81 -1.91
N GLY A 269 -24.95 -12.75 -1.92
CA GLY A 269 -25.83 -13.73 -1.26
C GLY A 269 -25.93 -15.14 -1.88
N GLY A 270 -25.16 -15.47 -2.92
CA GLY A 270 -25.26 -16.76 -3.61
C GLY A 270 -24.08 -17.05 -4.54
N PRO A 271 -23.87 -18.32 -4.95
CA PRO A 271 -22.79 -18.68 -5.87
C PRO A 271 -22.96 -17.95 -7.20
N ALA A 272 -21.85 -17.78 -7.91
CA ALA A 272 -21.83 -17.10 -9.20
C ALA A 272 -20.91 -17.84 -10.18
N GLU A 273 -21.28 -17.81 -11.45
CA GLU A 273 -20.44 -18.27 -12.55
C GLU A 273 -20.60 -17.27 -13.69
N ALA A 274 -19.49 -16.72 -14.19
CA ALA A 274 -19.53 -15.70 -15.22
C ALA A 274 -18.37 -15.88 -16.22
N GLY A 275 -18.64 -15.50 -17.47
CA GLY A 275 -17.60 -15.26 -18.46
C GLY A 275 -16.98 -13.88 -18.22
N VAL A 276 -15.73 -13.85 -17.78
CA VAL A 276 -14.93 -12.65 -17.62
C VAL A 276 -14.25 -12.34 -18.95
N ARG A 277 -14.53 -11.15 -19.47
CA ARG A 277 -13.88 -10.60 -20.65
C ARG A 277 -12.89 -9.53 -20.23
N VAL A 278 -11.66 -9.63 -20.70
CA VAL A 278 -10.60 -8.64 -20.50
C VAL A 278 -10.25 -8.02 -21.84
N ARG A 279 -10.10 -6.70 -21.90
CA ARG A 279 -9.66 -5.93 -23.08
C ARG A 279 -8.53 -5.00 -22.66
N GLY A 280 -7.45 -4.99 -23.42
CA GLY A 280 -6.32 -4.10 -23.19
C GLY A 280 -6.31 -2.95 -24.18
N ARG A 281 -5.91 -1.76 -23.71
CA ARG A 281 -5.63 -0.60 -24.57
C ARG A 281 -4.35 0.08 -24.13
N LEU A 282 -3.37 0.20 -25.04
CA LEU A 282 -2.25 1.12 -24.82
C LEU A 282 -2.72 2.56 -24.94
N LEU A 283 -2.39 3.36 -23.94
CA LEU A 283 -2.64 4.79 -23.96
C LEU A 283 -1.40 5.50 -24.50
N SER A 284 -1.47 5.92 -25.78
CA SER A 284 -0.52 6.86 -26.37
C SER A 284 -1.21 8.20 -26.65
N ALA A 285 -0.43 9.26 -26.82
CA ALA A 285 -0.93 10.59 -27.19
C ALA A 285 -1.53 10.64 -28.61
N ALA A 286 -1.28 9.65 -29.48
CA ALA A 286 -1.62 9.72 -30.90
C ALA A 286 -2.57 8.62 -31.39
N THR A 287 -2.43 7.38 -30.92
CA THR A 287 -3.27 6.24 -31.31
C THR A 287 -3.31 5.21 -30.18
N GLY A 288 -4.50 4.85 -29.71
CA GLY A 288 -4.63 3.74 -28.76
C GLY A 288 -4.53 2.42 -29.51
N LEU A 289 -3.57 1.57 -29.18
CA LEU A 289 -3.54 0.19 -29.67
C LEU A 289 -4.48 -0.65 -28.79
N GLU A 290 -5.51 -1.23 -29.40
CA GLU A 290 -6.37 -2.22 -28.74
C GLU A 290 -5.69 -3.59 -28.82
N LEU A 291 -5.63 -4.28 -27.69
CA LEU A 291 -5.11 -5.65 -27.59
C LEU A 291 -6.24 -6.66 -27.78
N PRO A 292 -5.93 -7.89 -28.22
CA PRO A 292 -6.90 -8.97 -28.27
C PRO A 292 -7.62 -9.14 -26.94
N GLY A 293 -8.93 -9.34 -27.00
CA GLY A 293 -9.71 -9.65 -25.81
C GLY A 293 -9.41 -11.07 -25.33
N LEU A 294 -9.44 -11.26 -24.01
CA LEU A 294 -9.33 -12.58 -23.38
C LEU A 294 -10.64 -12.89 -22.68
N ASP A 295 -11.18 -14.09 -22.92
CA ASP A 295 -12.38 -14.57 -22.23
C ASP A 295 -12.03 -15.78 -21.36
N ARG A 296 -12.47 -15.78 -20.10
CA ARG A 296 -12.36 -16.91 -19.17
C ARG A 296 -13.64 -17.09 -18.41
N ARG A 297 -14.01 -18.34 -18.15
CA ARG A 297 -15.19 -18.66 -17.35
C ARG A 297 -14.74 -19.03 -15.95
N VAL A 298 -15.27 -18.35 -14.94
CA VAL A 298 -14.88 -18.52 -13.55
C VAL A 298 -16.13 -18.79 -12.72
N ALA A 299 -16.10 -19.83 -11.89
CA ALA A 299 -17.14 -20.16 -10.92
C ALA A 299 -16.62 -19.88 -9.51
N VAL A 300 -17.44 -19.22 -8.67
CA VAL A 300 -17.05 -18.79 -7.33
C VAL A 300 -18.20 -18.94 -6.33
N ALA A 301 -17.91 -19.55 -5.19
CA ALA A 301 -18.88 -19.70 -4.09
C ALA A 301 -19.02 -18.37 -3.29
N PRO A 302 -20.08 -18.21 -2.49
CA PRO A 302 -20.17 -17.09 -1.54
C PRO A 302 -19.02 -17.12 -0.53
N GLY A 303 -18.45 -15.96 -0.23
CA GLY A 303 -17.34 -15.80 0.71
C GLY A 303 -15.97 -16.19 0.14
N GLU A 304 -15.86 -16.48 -1.16
CA GLU A 304 -14.61 -16.93 -1.78
C GLU A 304 -14.09 -16.00 -2.88
N ALA A 305 -12.81 -16.15 -3.20
CA ALA A 305 -12.20 -15.70 -4.44
C ALA A 305 -11.65 -16.92 -5.22
N ARG A 306 -11.88 -16.94 -6.54
CA ARG A 306 -11.38 -18.00 -7.44
C ARG A 306 -10.71 -17.36 -8.64
N PHE A 307 -9.69 -18.03 -9.18
CA PHE A 307 -8.82 -17.52 -10.22
C PHE A 307 -8.63 -18.56 -11.33
N GLU A 308 -8.53 -18.09 -12.56
CA GLU A 308 -8.20 -18.89 -13.74
C GLU A 308 -6.99 -18.28 -14.47
N PRO A 309 -6.06 -19.10 -14.95
CA PRO A 309 -4.86 -18.61 -15.64
C PRO A 309 -5.20 -17.97 -16.99
N VAL A 310 -4.48 -16.89 -17.29
CA VAL A 310 -4.50 -16.18 -18.57
C VAL A 310 -3.10 -15.76 -18.97
N ASP A 311 -2.87 -15.67 -20.27
CA ASP A 311 -1.65 -15.09 -20.81
C ASP A 311 -1.94 -13.68 -21.30
N LEU A 312 -1.26 -12.69 -20.72
CA LEU A 312 -1.33 -11.30 -21.14
C LEU A 312 -0.15 -10.99 -22.06
N GLU A 313 -0.44 -10.71 -23.33
CA GLU A 313 0.58 -10.26 -24.27
C GLU A 313 0.85 -8.77 -24.07
N ALA A 314 2.06 -8.44 -23.61
CA ALA A 314 2.53 -7.07 -23.55
C ALA A 314 2.99 -6.64 -24.95
N PRO A 315 2.40 -5.59 -25.55
CA PRO A 315 2.83 -5.09 -26.85
C PRO A 315 4.27 -4.55 -26.79
N GLU A 316 4.99 -4.62 -27.91
CA GLU A 316 6.25 -3.91 -28.04
C GLU A 316 6.03 -2.39 -28.01
N VAL A 317 6.90 -1.69 -27.28
CA VAL A 317 6.84 -0.24 -27.12
C VAL A 317 8.26 0.33 -27.19
N GLU A 318 8.40 1.55 -27.72
CA GLU A 318 9.70 2.24 -27.82
C GLU A 318 10.01 3.10 -26.59
N HIS A 319 9.00 3.44 -25.80
CA HIS A 319 9.09 4.23 -24.58
C HIS A 319 8.13 3.66 -23.55
N PRO A 320 8.28 3.97 -22.24
CA PRO A 320 7.34 3.53 -21.23
C PRO A 320 5.91 4.00 -21.57
N MET A 321 4.97 3.06 -21.65
CA MET A 321 3.57 3.33 -21.99
C MET A 321 2.64 2.78 -20.93
N LEU A 322 1.47 3.42 -20.78
CA LEU A 322 0.42 2.94 -19.90
C LEU A 322 -0.51 1.98 -20.66
N LEU A 323 -0.59 0.74 -20.21
CA LEU A 323 -1.58 -0.24 -20.62
C LEU A 323 -2.77 -0.18 -19.67
N LEU A 324 -3.96 0.11 -20.21
CA LEU A 324 -5.22 0.02 -19.49
C LEU A 324 -5.89 -1.32 -19.81
N LEU A 325 -5.93 -2.21 -18.82
CA LEU A 325 -6.71 -3.45 -18.88
C LEU A 325 -8.10 -3.17 -18.31
N ARG A 326 -9.17 -3.49 -19.03
CA ARG A 326 -10.55 -3.41 -18.55
C ARG A 326 -11.16 -4.79 -18.56
N ALA A 327 -11.88 -5.14 -17.50
CA ALA A 327 -12.61 -6.38 -17.41
C ALA A 327 -14.09 -6.16 -17.12
N ASP A 328 -14.92 -6.99 -17.75
CA ASP A 328 -16.37 -7.07 -17.55
C ASP A 328 -16.82 -8.52 -17.37
N ALA A 329 -17.82 -8.73 -16.53
CA ALA A 329 -18.46 -10.02 -16.28
C ALA A 329 -19.90 -9.80 -15.82
N GLU A 330 -20.82 -10.66 -16.26
CA GLU A 330 -22.23 -10.54 -15.91
C GLU A 330 -22.46 -10.70 -14.40
N GLY A 331 -23.12 -9.73 -13.76
CA GLY A 331 -23.41 -9.75 -12.33
C GLY A 331 -22.24 -9.35 -11.42
N PHE A 332 -21.18 -8.79 -12.00
CA PHE A 332 -20.01 -8.25 -11.29
C PHE A 332 -19.79 -6.79 -11.67
N GLU A 333 -19.18 -6.01 -10.77
CA GLU A 333 -18.73 -4.66 -11.13
C GLU A 333 -17.58 -4.74 -12.14
N PRO A 334 -17.64 -3.95 -13.24
CA PRO A 334 -16.51 -3.82 -14.14
C PRO A 334 -15.29 -3.29 -13.40
N ASN A 335 -14.11 -3.78 -13.77
CA ASN A 335 -12.87 -3.36 -13.15
C ASN A 335 -11.82 -2.96 -14.21
N ALA A 336 -10.83 -2.17 -13.82
CA ALA A 336 -9.78 -1.72 -14.72
C ALA A 336 -8.44 -1.51 -14.03
N TRP A 337 -7.36 -2.01 -14.65
CA TRP A 337 -6.01 -1.93 -14.10
C TRP A 337 -5.11 -1.13 -15.02
N ARG A 338 -4.32 -0.25 -14.42
CA ARG A 338 -3.23 0.45 -15.07
C ARG A 338 -1.96 -0.38 -14.89
N ARG A 339 -1.29 -0.67 -15.99
CA ARG A 339 0.00 -1.37 -16.03
C ARG A 339 0.98 -0.56 -16.85
N TRP A 340 2.23 -0.56 -16.46
CA TRP A 340 3.30 0.02 -17.26
C TRP A 340 3.90 -1.03 -18.17
N VAL A 341 4.03 -0.70 -19.44
CA VAL A 341 4.78 -1.49 -20.41
C VAL A 341 6.06 -0.71 -20.69
N PHE A 342 7.20 -1.31 -20.38
CA PHE A 342 8.51 -0.73 -20.62
C PHE A 342 9.10 -1.31 -21.90
N PRO A 343 9.89 -0.55 -22.67
CA PRO A 343 10.63 -1.10 -23.80
C PRO A 343 11.53 -2.24 -23.30
N ARG A 344 11.71 -3.29 -24.11
CA ARG A 344 12.81 -4.24 -23.86
C ARG A 344 14.11 -3.46 -23.87
N CYS A 345 15.03 -3.81 -22.96
CA CYS A 345 16.34 -3.16 -22.92
C CYS A 345 16.97 -3.15 -24.31
N HIS A 346 17.21 -1.94 -24.82
CA HIS A 346 17.93 -1.75 -26.07
C HIS A 346 19.42 -2.03 -25.86
N GLU A 347 20.13 -2.21 -26.97
CA GLU A 347 21.59 -2.15 -26.95
C GLU A 347 22.02 -0.85 -26.27
N THR A 348 22.96 -0.99 -25.33
CA THR A 348 23.42 0.16 -24.57
C THR A 348 24.22 1.09 -25.49
N PRO A 349 23.93 2.40 -25.51
CA PRO A 349 24.58 3.32 -26.44
C PRO A 349 26.10 3.27 -26.36
N GLU A 350 26.76 3.52 -27.49
CA GLU A 350 28.22 3.67 -27.52
C GLU A 350 28.66 4.76 -26.53
N GLY A 351 29.75 4.51 -25.80
CA GLY A 351 30.23 5.42 -24.74
C GLY A 351 29.53 5.25 -23.39
N VAL A 352 28.53 4.37 -23.26
CA VAL A 352 27.97 3.98 -21.96
C VAL A 352 28.66 2.74 -21.44
N PHE A 353 29.11 2.83 -20.20
CA PHE A 353 29.78 1.75 -19.49
C PHE A 353 29.02 1.45 -18.21
N ARG A 354 29.06 0.20 -17.77
CA ARG A 354 28.64 -0.18 -16.43
C ARG A 354 29.86 -0.31 -15.54
N ASP A 355 29.72 0.10 -14.29
CA ASP A 355 30.75 -0.11 -13.29
C ASP A 355 31.08 -1.60 -13.09
N THR A 356 32.29 -1.88 -12.63
CA THR A 356 32.68 -3.21 -12.15
C THR A 356 32.00 -3.44 -10.80
N VAL A 357 30.80 -4.03 -10.86
CA VAL A 357 29.93 -4.29 -9.70
C VAL A 357 30.72 -5.01 -8.59
N THR A 358 31.07 -4.29 -7.53
CA THR A 358 31.26 -4.94 -6.23
C THR A 358 29.91 -5.48 -5.81
N ALA A 359 29.79 -6.80 -5.66
CA ALA A 359 28.55 -7.43 -5.21
C ALA A 359 28.08 -6.76 -3.91
N TYR A 360 26.77 -6.50 -3.80
CA TYR A 360 26.21 -6.02 -2.54
C TYR A 360 26.56 -7.00 -1.42
N THR A 361 27.06 -6.46 -0.33
CA THR A 361 27.35 -7.19 0.91
C THR A 361 26.05 -7.73 1.50
N ASP A 362 26.13 -8.73 2.37
CA ASP A 362 24.96 -9.25 3.08
C ASP A 362 24.27 -8.16 3.91
N ALA A 363 25.04 -7.23 4.47
CA ALA A 363 24.51 -6.08 5.21
C ALA A 363 23.68 -5.14 4.31
N GLU A 364 24.12 -4.87 3.08
CA GLU A 364 23.39 -4.03 2.12
C GLU A 364 22.13 -4.72 1.56
N ARG A 365 22.12 -6.06 1.53
CA ARG A 365 20.96 -6.87 1.12
C ARG A 365 19.97 -7.10 2.25
N ALA A 366 20.42 -7.03 3.49
CA ALA A 366 19.56 -7.23 4.64
C ALA A 366 18.55 -6.07 4.74
N PRO A 367 17.26 -6.36 4.95
CA PRO A 367 16.32 -5.31 5.28
C PRO A 367 16.69 -4.70 6.64
N ASP A 368 16.53 -3.38 6.75
CA ASP A 368 16.72 -2.66 8.00
C ASP A 368 15.60 -3.01 8.99
N PHE A 369 15.78 -2.67 10.27
CA PHE A 369 14.77 -2.92 11.31
C PHE A 369 13.37 -2.38 10.92
N GLN A 370 13.31 -1.15 10.42
CA GLN A 370 12.08 -0.48 9.98
C GLN A 370 11.50 -1.07 8.68
N GLU A 371 12.26 -1.88 7.95
CA GLU A 371 11.80 -2.59 6.76
C GLU A 371 11.33 -4.01 7.07
N LYS A 372 11.81 -4.61 8.15
CA LYS A 372 11.33 -5.91 8.64
C LYS A 372 10.01 -5.77 9.39
N ARG A 373 9.80 -4.65 10.08
CA ARG A 373 8.66 -4.44 10.97
C ARG A 373 8.02 -3.09 10.71
N TYR A 374 6.74 -2.96 11.01
CA TYR A 374 6.07 -1.67 10.98
C TYR A 374 6.51 -0.83 12.20
N SER A 375 6.53 0.51 12.07
CA SER A 375 6.73 1.52 13.13
C SER A 375 7.52 1.06 14.38
N ASP A 376 8.85 1.19 14.39
CA ASP A 376 9.72 0.86 15.54
C ASP A 376 9.54 -0.56 16.14
N GLY A 377 9.11 -1.53 15.32
CA GLY A 377 9.04 -2.95 15.69
C GLY A 377 7.64 -3.49 15.94
N TRP A 378 6.61 -2.72 15.60
CA TRP A 378 5.20 -3.06 15.73
C TRP A 378 4.78 -3.94 14.53
N ALA A 379 3.64 -4.62 14.67
CA ALA A 379 3.13 -5.63 13.73
C ALA A 379 3.99 -6.90 13.58
N LEU A 380 3.41 -7.89 12.90
CA LEU A 380 4.15 -9.07 12.42
C LEU A 380 5.32 -8.67 11.51
N GLU A 381 6.38 -9.48 11.59
CA GLU A 381 7.56 -9.28 10.75
C GLU A 381 7.27 -9.71 9.31
N CYS A 382 7.58 -8.85 8.34
CA CYS A 382 7.53 -9.20 6.92
C CYS A 382 8.79 -9.97 6.54
N ALA A 383 8.82 -11.26 6.91
CA ALA A 383 9.96 -12.14 6.80
C ALA A 383 10.29 -12.55 5.36
N SER A 384 9.34 -12.53 4.43
CA SER A 384 9.56 -12.93 3.03
C SER A 384 10.05 -11.80 2.13
N TRP A 385 9.78 -10.54 2.48
CA TRP A 385 10.16 -9.39 1.65
C TRP A 385 11.66 -9.13 1.62
N ARG A 386 12.20 -8.80 0.44
CA ARG A 386 13.62 -8.42 0.27
C ARG A 386 13.72 -7.16 -0.60
N PRO A 387 14.66 -6.25 -0.29
CA PRO A 387 14.90 -5.10 -1.15
C PRO A 387 15.40 -5.56 -2.52
N ARG A 388 14.78 -5.06 -3.59
CA ARG A 388 15.24 -5.27 -4.96
C ARG A 388 16.36 -4.28 -5.26
N LEU A 389 17.60 -4.70 -5.07
CA LEU A 389 18.77 -3.88 -5.36
C LEU A 389 19.06 -3.86 -6.88
N PRO A 390 19.47 -2.72 -7.45
CA PRO A 390 19.81 -2.64 -8.87
C PRO A 390 20.93 -3.62 -9.25
N ASP A 391 20.65 -4.52 -10.19
CA ASP A 391 21.65 -5.40 -10.80
C ASP A 391 22.03 -4.86 -12.19
N LEU A 392 23.21 -4.23 -12.28
CA LEU A 392 23.70 -3.64 -13.52
C LEU A 392 23.91 -4.67 -14.64
N VAL A 393 24.18 -5.95 -14.30
CA VAL A 393 24.34 -7.00 -15.33
C VAL A 393 22.99 -7.29 -15.99
N SER A 394 21.94 -7.43 -15.18
CA SER A 394 20.59 -7.70 -15.65
C SER A 394 19.95 -6.48 -16.31
N LEU A 395 20.21 -5.28 -15.81
CA LEU A 395 19.67 -4.02 -16.34
C LEU A 395 20.35 -3.57 -17.63
N LEU A 396 21.65 -3.85 -17.79
CA LEU A 396 22.46 -3.39 -18.91
C LEU A 396 23.26 -4.56 -19.53
N PRO A 397 22.56 -5.60 -20.01
CA PRO A 397 23.20 -6.79 -20.56
C PRO A 397 24.09 -6.42 -21.75
N GLY A 398 25.27 -7.01 -21.84
CA GLY A 398 26.22 -6.74 -22.93
C GLY A 398 27.01 -5.42 -22.84
N THR A 399 26.68 -4.53 -21.89
CA THR A 399 27.39 -3.26 -21.72
C THR A 399 28.83 -3.46 -21.29
N ALA A 400 29.74 -2.71 -21.92
CA ALA A 400 31.15 -2.70 -21.61
C ALA A 400 31.39 -2.33 -20.14
N ARG A 401 32.35 -3.01 -19.51
CA ARG A 401 32.73 -2.74 -18.12
C ARG A 401 33.71 -1.58 -18.08
N TRP A 402 33.47 -0.63 -17.20
CA TRP A 402 34.46 0.37 -16.82
C TRP A 402 35.39 -0.21 -15.76
N ARG A 403 36.70 0.04 -15.87
CA ARG A 403 37.71 -0.44 -14.93
C ARG A 403 38.43 0.76 -14.30
N ASP A 404 38.49 0.78 -12.97
CA ASP A 404 39.13 1.84 -12.17
C ASP A 404 40.65 2.01 -12.46
N ASP A 405 41.30 1.01 -13.08
CA ASP A 405 42.74 0.98 -13.33
C ASP A 405 43.18 1.58 -14.67
N GLU A 406 42.26 2.00 -15.53
CA GLU A 406 42.58 2.66 -16.79
C GLU A 406 42.89 4.14 -16.53
N SER A 407 44.18 4.49 -16.62
CA SER A 407 44.71 5.84 -16.48
C SER A 407 43.96 6.83 -17.38
N THR A 408 43.15 7.69 -16.75
CA THR A 408 42.45 8.85 -17.31
C THR A 408 41.48 8.52 -18.45
N PRO A 409 40.16 8.47 -18.20
CA PRO A 409 39.19 8.26 -19.27
C PRO A 409 39.30 9.39 -20.30
N ARG A 410 39.22 9.03 -21.59
CA ARG A 410 39.01 10.01 -22.67
C ARG A 410 37.72 10.78 -22.34
N ILE A 411 37.87 12.06 -22.02
CA ILE A 411 36.85 12.96 -21.44
C ILE A 411 35.66 13.20 -22.40
N ASP A 412 35.82 12.83 -23.67
CA ASP A 412 34.80 12.84 -24.69
C ASP A 412 33.73 11.75 -24.45
N LEU A 413 32.70 12.14 -23.70
CA LEU A 413 31.33 11.60 -23.71
C LEU A 413 31.07 10.26 -23.01
N LEU A 414 31.96 9.79 -22.13
CA LEU A 414 31.71 8.55 -21.38
C LEU A 414 30.67 8.73 -20.26
N THR A 415 29.65 7.88 -20.28
CA THR A 415 28.64 7.77 -19.20
C THR A 415 28.83 6.47 -18.44
N ILE A 416 29.04 6.54 -17.13
CA ILE A 416 29.18 5.37 -16.27
C ILE A 416 27.87 5.14 -15.50
N VAL A 417 27.28 3.96 -15.63
CA VAL A 417 26.14 3.55 -14.81
C VAL A 417 26.65 2.74 -13.62
N THR A 418 26.28 3.17 -12.41
CA THR A 418 26.78 2.58 -11.16
C THR A 418 25.70 2.56 -10.09
N ALA A 419 25.87 1.70 -9.08
CA ALA A 419 25.11 1.76 -7.83
C ALA A 419 25.91 2.40 -6.67
N ARG A 420 27.18 2.76 -6.90
CA ARG A 420 28.13 3.29 -5.91
C ARG A 420 28.98 4.40 -6.55
N LEU A 421 29.10 5.56 -5.90
CA LEU A 421 30.13 6.53 -6.28
C LEU A 421 31.46 6.15 -5.64
N THR A 422 32.47 5.92 -6.47
CA THR A 422 33.87 5.79 -6.06
C THR A 422 34.61 7.12 -6.21
N GLU A 423 35.78 7.26 -5.59
CA GLU A 423 36.64 8.45 -5.76
C GLU A 423 37.01 8.68 -7.23
N HIS A 424 37.28 7.61 -7.98
CA HIS A 424 37.56 7.69 -9.41
C HIS A 424 36.37 8.19 -10.24
N MET A 425 35.14 7.84 -9.86
CA MET A 425 33.94 8.36 -10.52
C MET A 425 33.68 9.84 -10.19
N LEU A 426 34.02 10.28 -8.97
CA LEU A 426 33.98 11.71 -8.63
C LEU A 426 35.01 12.48 -9.46
N LEU A 427 36.24 11.98 -9.60
CA LEU A 427 37.24 12.53 -10.50
C LEU A 427 36.74 12.56 -11.96
N HIS A 428 36.07 11.50 -12.43
CA HIS A 428 35.46 11.46 -13.77
C HIS A 428 34.42 12.59 -13.97
N LEU A 429 33.55 12.81 -12.98
CA LEU A 429 32.58 13.92 -13.01
C LEU A 429 33.26 15.28 -13.03
N GLU A 430 34.32 15.49 -12.25
CA GLU A 430 35.10 16.75 -12.22
C GLU A 430 35.75 17.09 -13.56
N HIS A 431 36.11 16.07 -14.34
CA HIS A 431 36.68 16.22 -15.67
C HIS A 431 35.62 16.34 -16.79
N GLY A 432 34.34 16.48 -16.44
CA GLY A 432 33.24 16.67 -17.41
C GLY A 432 32.57 15.36 -17.88
N GLY A 433 32.96 14.23 -17.31
CA GLY A 433 32.31 12.94 -17.48
C GLY A 433 30.90 12.89 -16.89
N ARG A 434 30.16 11.82 -17.16
CA ARG A 434 28.80 11.62 -16.64
C ARG A 434 28.69 10.32 -15.85
N VAL A 435 27.91 10.35 -14.77
CA VAL A 435 27.58 9.17 -13.96
C VAL A 435 26.08 9.10 -13.77
N VAL A 436 25.49 7.96 -14.11
CA VAL A 436 24.11 7.60 -13.76
C VAL A 436 24.18 6.72 -12.51
N LEU A 437 23.88 7.33 -11.37
CA LEU A 437 23.89 6.66 -10.08
C LEU A 437 22.49 6.11 -9.77
N LEU A 438 22.37 4.79 -9.77
CA LEU A 438 21.15 4.10 -9.39
C LEU A 438 20.99 4.15 -7.87
N ALA A 439 19.81 4.56 -7.41
CA ALA A 439 19.49 4.61 -6.00
C ALA A 439 19.64 3.22 -5.37
N SER A 440 20.52 3.11 -4.37
CA SER A 440 20.73 1.89 -3.59
C SER A 440 21.14 2.21 -2.15
N LYS A 441 21.20 1.18 -1.30
CA LYS A 441 21.74 1.29 0.07
C LYS A 441 23.27 1.21 0.12
N ALA A 442 23.92 1.04 -1.02
CA ALA A 442 25.34 0.80 -1.05
C ALA A 442 26.13 2.03 -0.60
N ALA A 443 27.30 1.79 0.01
CA ALA A 443 28.23 2.87 0.35
C ALA A 443 28.58 3.69 -0.91
N GLY A 444 28.53 5.02 -0.80
CA GLY A 444 28.74 5.94 -1.92
C GLY A 444 27.50 6.20 -2.80
N SER A 445 26.36 5.58 -2.51
CA SER A 445 25.05 5.93 -3.09
C SER A 445 24.45 7.15 -2.36
N PRO A 446 23.52 7.92 -2.96
CA PRO A 446 22.73 8.88 -2.20
C PRO A 446 22.04 8.12 -1.07
N PRO A 447 21.93 8.69 0.15
CA PRO A 447 21.28 8.00 1.25
C PRO A 447 19.86 7.63 0.84
N THR A 448 19.63 6.35 0.57
CA THR A 448 18.30 5.82 0.38
C THR A 448 17.71 5.66 1.76
N LYS A 449 16.94 6.67 2.18
CA LYS A 449 16.07 6.49 3.34
C LYS A 449 14.88 5.67 2.86
N TRP A 450 14.62 4.57 3.54
CA TRP A 450 13.30 3.98 3.49
C TRP A 450 12.34 5.02 4.07
N VAL A 451 11.49 5.58 3.21
CA VAL A 451 10.39 6.42 3.64
C VAL A 451 9.16 5.54 3.50
N ASN A 452 8.57 5.16 4.63
CA ASN A 452 7.17 4.75 4.62
C ASN A 452 6.37 6.00 4.26
N LEU A 453 6.21 6.22 2.97
CA LEU A 453 5.19 7.12 2.47
C LEU A 453 3.87 6.40 2.78
N TYR A 454 3.20 6.84 3.84
CA TYR A 454 1.75 6.75 3.85
C TYR A 454 1.32 7.49 2.58
N GLY A 455 0.70 6.76 1.66
CA GLY A 455 0.82 7.01 0.23
C GLY A 455 0.74 8.45 -0.22
#